data_AF-A0A257V3C8-F1
#
_entry.id   AF-A0A257V3C8-F1
#
_cell.length_a   1.000
_cell.length_b   1.000
_cell.length_c   1.000
_cell.angle_alpha   90.00
_cell.angle_beta   90.00
_cell.angle_gamma   90.00
#
_symmetry.space_group_name_H-M   'P 1'
#
loop_
_entity.id
_entity.type
_entity.pdbx_description
1 polymer ?
#
loop_
_entity_poly.entity_id
_entity_poly.type
_entity_poly.pdbx_seq_one_letter_code
_entity_poly.pdbx_strand_id
1 'polypeptide(L)'
;RLAEFFEENPPIARRIVTKCVEAARAREAARKARELTRRKGALESSSLPGKLADCQERDPAGAELFMVEGDSAGGSAKQGRDRRFQAILPLRGKILNVEKARFDKMLSSEAIRTIIQCLGTGIGPEDFDVAKVRYHKVIIMTDADVDGAHIRTLLLTFFFRHFRAVIERGYLYIAQPPLYKAAHKKDERYLKDEAELSAFLLDRLSDGATLTLAGSGRTLQGKELKDAIRRIERSLEHLERLDQRGWPKDLVMALLRLGVAHREQLADAALMEGFAEELRAEEFGDAATAPDEEHGGLLVRVSHNKNGRHRSVELGYDLIRTYEYTQLLDLHKHLKDFDVPPFHLELESVKETFESMHELVSRVYESARHGLSIQRYKGLGEMNAEQLWATTMNPESRRLLQVRIEDAAEADELFTVLMGDAVEPRRAFIEKNALEVVNLDV
;
A
#
# COMPACT_ATOMS: atom_id res chain seq x y z
N ARG A 1 -43.95 22.41 -22.89
CA ARG A 1 -43.43 21.98 -24.21
C ARG A 1 -41.92 21.78 -24.06
N LEU A 2 -41.39 20.57 -24.31
CA LEU A 2 -39.94 20.31 -24.19
C LEU A 2 -39.14 21.00 -25.29
N ALA A 3 -39.72 21.08 -26.50
CA ALA A 3 -39.12 21.74 -27.65
C ALA A 3 -38.88 23.24 -27.40
N GLU A 4 -39.90 23.97 -26.95
CA GLU A 4 -39.76 25.38 -26.55
C GLU A 4 -38.71 25.58 -25.46
N PHE A 5 -38.70 24.73 -24.44
CA PHE A 5 -37.71 24.82 -23.37
C PHE A 5 -36.26 24.66 -23.89
N PHE A 6 -36.04 23.79 -24.89
CA PHE A 6 -34.73 23.60 -25.51
C PHE A 6 -34.35 24.74 -26.46
N GLU A 7 -35.31 25.37 -27.11
CA GLU A 7 -35.10 26.58 -27.91
C GLU A 7 -34.74 27.78 -27.03
N GLU A 8 -35.41 27.93 -25.89
CA GLU A 8 -35.16 28.99 -24.90
C GLU A 8 -33.85 28.78 -24.12
N ASN A 9 -33.42 27.52 -23.95
CA ASN A 9 -32.21 27.16 -23.20
C ASN A 9 -31.19 26.34 -24.04
N PRO A 10 -30.59 26.92 -25.10
CA PRO A 10 -29.67 26.20 -25.98
C PRO A 10 -28.47 25.52 -25.31
N PRO A 11 -27.85 26.08 -24.23
CA PRO A 11 -26.76 25.41 -23.52
C PRO A 11 -27.22 24.13 -22.82
N ILE A 12 -28.41 24.13 -22.22
CA ILE A 12 -28.98 22.97 -21.52
C ILE A 12 -29.38 21.91 -22.54
N ALA A 13 -30.05 22.32 -23.62
CA ALA A 13 -30.40 21.44 -24.74
C ALA A 13 -29.16 20.74 -25.33
N ARG A 14 -28.08 21.50 -25.59
CA ARG A 14 -26.81 20.92 -26.06
C ARG A 14 -26.24 19.89 -25.10
N ARG A 15 -26.21 20.17 -23.79
CA ARG A 15 -25.70 19.21 -22.79
C ARG A 15 -26.52 17.91 -22.80
N ILE A 16 -27.85 18.01 -22.87
CA ILE A 16 -28.73 16.84 -22.89
C ILE A 16 -28.55 16.05 -24.19
N VAL A 17 -28.59 16.71 -25.35
CA VAL A 17 -28.41 16.06 -26.66
C VAL A 17 -27.04 15.40 -26.78
N THR A 18 -25.97 16.06 -26.34
CA THR A 18 -24.63 15.46 -26.30
C THR A 18 -24.61 14.18 -25.47
N LYS A 19 -25.23 14.19 -24.28
CA LYS A 19 -25.33 12.98 -23.43
C LYS A 19 -26.14 11.86 -24.11
N CYS A 20 -27.22 12.20 -24.82
CA CYS A 20 -28.00 11.24 -25.60
C CYS A 20 -27.19 10.63 -26.76
N VAL A 21 -26.41 11.45 -27.48
CA VAL A 21 -25.54 11.01 -28.58
C VAL A 21 -24.41 10.11 -28.07
N GLU A 22 -23.77 10.47 -26.94
CA GLU A 22 -22.75 9.64 -26.29
C GLU A 22 -23.32 8.29 -25.88
N ALA A 23 -24.51 8.27 -25.26
CA ALA A 23 -25.19 7.03 -24.90
C ALA A 23 -25.58 6.19 -26.13
N ALA A 24 -26.02 6.81 -27.23
CA ALA A 24 -26.32 6.11 -28.48
C ALA A 24 -25.06 5.49 -29.12
N ARG A 25 -23.95 6.23 -29.15
CA ARG A 25 -22.65 5.74 -29.65
C ARG A 25 -22.10 4.61 -28.78
N ALA A 26 -22.20 4.73 -27.46
CA ALA A 26 -21.78 3.67 -26.54
C ALA A 26 -22.56 2.38 -26.78
N ARG A 27 -23.88 2.47 -26.98
CA ARG A 27 -24.74 1.33 -27.35
C ARG A 27 -24.36 0.72 -28.69
N GLU A 28 -24.13 1.55 -29.72
CA GLU A 28 -23.70 1.04 -31.02
C GLU A 28 -22.32 0.36 -30.96
N ALA A 29 -21.39 0.91 -30.16
CA ALA A 29 -20.08 0.32 -29.93
C ALA A 29 -20.16 -1.01 -29.16
N ALA A 30 -20.99 -1.10 -28.11
CA ALA A 30 -21.27 -2.36 -27.41
C ALA A 30 -21.85 -3.41 -28.36
N ARG A 31 -22.83 -3.03 -29.17
CA ARG A 31 -23.42 -3.91 -30.19
C ARG A 31 -22.39 -4.37 -31.21
N LYS A 32 -21.53 -3.48 -31.71
CA LYS A 32 -20.44 -3.83 -32.65
C LYS A 32 -19.41 -4.75 -32.01
N ALA A 33 -19.02 -4.52 -30.75
CA ALA A 33 -18.12 -5.40 -30.02
C ALA A 33 -18.74 -6.80 -29.86
N ARG A 34 -20.03 -6.87 -29.54
CA ARG A 34 -20.82 -8.10 -29.48
C ARG A 34 -20.94 -8.81 -30.85
N GLU A 35 -21.12 -8.06 -31.93
CA GLU A 35 -21.16 -8.64 -33.28
C GLU A 35 -19.79 -9.13 -33.73
N LEU A 36 -18.70 -8.43 -33.38
CA LEU A 36 -17.32 -8.87 -33.66
C LEU A 36 -16.97 -10.15 -32.92
N THR A 37 -17.47 -10.33 -31.70
CA THR A 37 -17.32 -11.60 -30.96
C THR A 37 -18.20 -12.71 -31.52
N ARG A 38 -19.36 -12.39 -32.10
CA ARG A 38 -20.27 -13.37 -32.75
C ARG A 38 -19.89 -13.77 -34.18
N ARG A 39 -19.40 -12.83 -35.02
CA ARG A 39 -19.13 -13.05 -36.45
C ARG A 39 -17.98 -14.03 -36.73
N LYS A 40 -17.17 -14.36 -35.72
CA LYS A 40 -16.18 -15.45 -35.81
C LYS A 40 -16.73 -16.85 -35.52
N GLY A 41 -18.01 -17.02 -35.17
CA GLY A 41 -18.56 -18.32 -34.79
C GLY A 41 -19.99 -18.53 -35.27
N ALA A 42 -20.15 -19.05 -36.48
CA ALA A 42 -21.39 -19.77 -36.86
C ALA A 42 -21.21 -21.30 -36.81
N LEU A 43 -19.98 -21.80 -36.67
CA LEU A 43 -19.66 -23.24 -36.61
C LEU A 43 -18.72 -23.64 -35.46
N GLU A 44 -18.22 -22.70 -34.66
CA GLU A 44 -17.42 -22.98 -33.48
C GLU A 44 -18.10 -22.36 -32.26
N SER A 45 -18.36 -23.19 -31.24
CA SER A 45 -18.82 -22.77 -29.91
C SER A 45 -18.03 -21.55 -29.44
N SER A 46 -18.70 -20.43 -29.14
CA SER A 46 -18.21 -19.32 -28.30
C SER A 46 -16.67 -19.26 -28.20
N SER A 47 -15.98 -18.83 -29.27
CA SER A 47 -14.52 -18.92 -29.31
C SER A 47 -13.92 -18.04 -28.23
N LEU A 48 -13.43 -18.68 -27.15
CA LEU A 48 -12.73 -18.00 -26.08
C LEU A 48 -11.47 -17.32 -26.63
N PRO A 49 -10.97 -16.24 -26.00
CA PRO A 49 -9.79 -15.57 -26.49
C PRO A 49 -8.60 -16.53 -26.53
N GLY A 50 -7.80 -16.52 -27.61
CA GLY A 50 -6.66 -17.43 -27.75
C GLY A 50 -5.56 -17.27 -26.67
N LYS A 51 -5.56 -16.14 -25.95
CA LYS A 51 -4.66 -15.90 -24.81
C LYS A 51 -5.15 -16.54 -23.50
N LEU A 52 -6.44 -16.85 -23.39
CA LEU A 52 -7.01 -17.47 -22.20
C LEU A 52 -6.58 -18.95 -22.13
N ALA A 53 -5.93 -19.34 -21.04
CA ALA A 53 -5.75 -20.74 -20.69
C ALA A 53 -6.90 -21.17 -19.76
N ASP A 54 -8.00 -21.65 -20.35
CA ASP A 54 -9.23 -21.98 -19.61
C ASP A 54 -9.11 -23.25 -18.74
N CYS A 55 -10.05 -23.42 -17.81
CA CYS A 55 -10.20 -24.60 -16.94
C CYS A 55 -11.27 -25.59 -17.46
N GLN A 56 -11.35 -26.76 -16.81
CA GLN A 56 -12.32 -27.80 -17.15
C GLN A 56 -13.68 -27.59 -16.45
N GLU A 57 -13.66 -26.96 -15.28
CA GLU A 57 -14.84 -26.65 -14.48
C GLU A 57 -15.81 -25.77 -15.28
N ARG A 58 -17.08 -26.14 -15.24
CA ARG A 58 -18.17 -25.46 -15.94
C ARG A 58 -19.10 -24.74 -14.99
N ASP A 59 -19.15 -25.13 -13.72
CA ASP A 59 -19.84 -24.37 -12.67
C ASP A 59 -19.02 -23.11 -12.34
N PRO A 60 -19.57 -21.89 -12.57
CA PRO A 60 -18.88 -20.66 -12.22
C PRO A 60 -18.49 -20.56 -10.74
N ALA A 61 -19.21 -21.23 -9.83
CA ALA A 61 -18.91 -21.23 -8.41
C ALA A 61 -17.62 -21.98 -8.07
N GLY A 62 -17.31 -23.04 -8.81
CA GLY A 62 -16.08 -23.82 -8.68
C GLY A 62 -14.92 -23.24 -9.48
N ALA A 63 -15.19 -22.41 -10.49
CA ALA A 63 -14.18 -21.91 -11.41
C ALA A 63 -13.57 -20.56 -10.98
N GLU A 64 -12.26 -20.43 -11.18
CA GLU A 64 -11.49 -19.24 -10.81
C GLU A 64 -10.69 -18.72 -12.01
N LEU A 65 -10.57 -17.39 -12.14
CA LEU A 65 -9.81 -16.72 -13.18
C LEU A 65 -8.69 -15.87 -12.57
N PHE A 66 -7.44 -16.18 -12.87
CA PHE A 66 -6.30 -15.31 -12.55
C PHE A 66 -5.99 -14.39 -13.73
N MET A 67 -6.04 -13.08 -13.49
CA MET A 67 -5.55 -12.05 -14.41
C MET A 67 -4.14 -11.69 -14.00
N VAL A 68 -3.17 -12.02 -14.84
CA VAL A 68 -1.75 -11.96 -14.50
C VAL A 68 -1.05 -10.88 -15.32
N GLU A 69 -0.22 -10.09 -14.67
CA GLU A 69 0.62 -9.09 -15.33
C GLU A 69 1.78 -9.73 -16.09
N GLY A 70 1.84 -9.50 -17.41
CA GLY A 70 2.97 -9.91 -18.25
C GLY A 70 2.97 -11.39 -18.67
N ASP A 71 3.77 -11.68 -19.70
CA ASP A 71 3.90 -13.03 -20.25
C ASP A 71 4.75 -13.95 -19.38
N SER A 72 5.71 -13.40 -18.65
CA SER A 72 6.61 -14.18 -17.78
C SER A 72 5.83 -14.84 -16.65
N ALA A 73 5.16 -14.02 -15.82
CA ALA A 73 4.30 -14.52 -14.75
C ALA A 73 3.10 -15.31 -15.31
N GLY A 74 2.54 -14.91 -16.45
CA GLY A 74 1.49 -15.68 -17.15
C GLY A 74 1.95 -17.09 -17.57
N GLY A 75 3.21 -17.24 -17.97
CA GLY A 75 3.83 -18.53 -18.30
C GLY A 75 3.97 -19.43 -17.08
N SER A 76 4.58 -18.93 -16.00
CA SER A 76 4.72 -19.66 -14.73
C SER A 76 3.35 -20.04 -14.14
N ALA A 77 2.38 -19.12 -14.13
CA ALA A 77 1.02 -19.37 -13.67
C ALA A 77 0.32 -20.44 -14.51
N LYS A 78 0.46 -20.40 -15.84
CA LYS A 78 -0.12 -21.43 -16.73
C LYS A 78 0.47 -22.82 -16.48
N GLN A 79 1.75 -22.90 -16.14
CA GLN A 79 2.43 -24.17 -15.83
C GLN A 79 2.06 -24.70 -14.44
N GLY A 80 1.94 -23.83 -13.44
CA GLY A 80 1.66 -24.20 -12.04
C GLY A 80 0.17 -24.35 -11.70
N ARG A 81 -0.75 -23.88 -12.54
CA ARG A 81 -2.20 -23.94 -12.26
C ARG A 81 -2.75 -25.35 -12.13
N ASP A 82 -3.81 -25.48 -11.35
CA ASP A 82 -4.70 -26.62 -11.46
C ASP A 82 -5.69 -26.43 -12.63
N ARG A 83 -5.51 -27.21 -13.69
CA ARG A 83 -6.33 -27.13 -14.91
C ARG A 83 -7.79 -27.50 -14.69
N ARG A 84 -8.12 -28.17 -13.58
CA ARG A 84 -9.50 -28.54 -13.24
C ARG A 84 -10.35 -27.30 -13.06
N PHE A 85 -9.88 -26.32 -12.27
CA PHE A 85 -10.71 -25.19 -11.85
C PHE A 85 -10.09 -23.79 -12.03
N GLN A 86 -8.80 -23.68 -12.35
CA GLN A 86 -8.14 -22.38 -12.49
C GLN A 86 -7.87 -22.02 -13.96
N ALA A 87 -8.40 -20.90 -14.40
CA ALA A 87 -8.12 -20.28 -15.69
C ALA A 87 -7.09 -19.15 -15.55
N ILE A 88 -6.20 -18.98 -16.53
CA ILE A 88 -5.18 -17.93 -16.53
C ILE A 88 -5.36 -17.01 -17.74
N LEU A 89 -5.43 -15.71 -17.49
CA LEU A 89 -5.47 -14.65 -18.49
C LEU A 89 -4.25 -13.73 -18.33
N PRO A 90 -3.22 -13.89 -19.16
CA PRO A 90 -2.09 -12.95 -19.21
C PRO A 90 -2.52 -11.61 -19.83
N LEU A 91 -2.14 -10.52 -19.19
CA LEU A 91 -2.35 -9.15 -19.66
C LEU A 91 -1.02 -8.56 -20.13
N ARG A 92 -0.99 -7.99 -21.33
CA ARG A 92 0.21 -7.36 -21.91
C ARG A 92 0.04 -5.86 -22.04
N GLY A 93 1.09 -5.13 -21.69
CA GLY A 93 1.18 -3.68 -21.85
C GLY A 93 0.35 -2.91 -20.82
N LYS A 94 0.51 -1.58 -20.81
CA LYS A 94 -0.26 -0.69 -19.94
C LYS A 94 -1.73 -0.75 -20.37
N ILE A 95 -2.60 -1.18 -19.46
CA ILE A 95 -4.04 -1.20 -19.70
C ILE A 95 -4.50 0.23 -20.01
N LEU A 96 -5.37 0.37 -21.01
CA LEU A 96 -5.92 1.66 -21.36
C LEU A 96 -6.68 2.23 -20.15
N ASN A 97 -6.33 3.45 -19.76
CA ASN A 97 -7.09 4.21 -18.78
C ASN A 97 -8.54 4.40 -19.28
N VAL A 98 -9.48 3.71 -18.64
CA VAL A 98 -10.91 3.73 -18.98
C VAL A 98 -11.64 4.94 -18.42
N GLU A 99 -11.05 5.66 -17.46
CA GLU A 99 -11.61 6.90 -16.93
C GLU A 99 -11.60 7.99 -18.00
N LYS A 100 -10.46 8.14 -18.67
CA LYS A 100 -10.25 9.14 -19.72
C LYS A 100 -10.73 8.70 -21.09
N ALA A 101 -10.76 7.40 -21.34
CA ALA A 101 -11.12 6.87 -22.64
C ALA A 101 -12.64 6.86 -22.82
N ARG A 102 -13.10 7.40 -23.95
CA ARG A 102 -14.48 7.19 -24.38
C ARG A 102 -14.76 5.69 -24.55
N PHE A 103 -16.00 5.30 -24.33
CA PHE A 103 -16.45 3.90 -24.32
C PHE A 103 -16.09 3.14 -25.61
N ASP A 104 -16.16 3.79 -26.77
CA ASP A 104 -15.76 3.23 -28.07
C ASP A 104 -14.24 2.96 -28.16
N LYS A 105 -13.43 3.91 -27.68
CA LYS A 105 -11.97 3.74 -27.60
C LYS A 105 -11.59 2.65 -26.60
N MET A 106 -12.30 2.56 -25.49
CA MET A 106 -12.15 1.45 -24.52
C MET A 106 -12.37 0.10 -25.20
N LEU A 107 -13.47 -0.05 -25.94
CA LEU A 107 -13.76 -1.28 -26.68
C LEU A 107 -12.81 -1.54 -27.84
N SER A 108 -12.06 -0.54 -28.32
CA SER A 108 -10.99 -0.76 -29.30
C SER A 108 -9.73 -1.41 -28.69
N SER A 109 -9.58 -1.41 -27.36
CA SER A 109 -8.48 -2.09 -26.66
C SER A 109 -8.65 -3.61 -26.71
N GLU A 110 -7.63 -4.30 -27.20
CA GLU A 110 -7.61 -5.77 -27.26
C GLU A 110 -7.65 -6.39 -25.85
N ALA A 111 -6.89 -5.83 -24.90
CA ALA A 111 -6.84 -6.32 -23.52
C ALA A 111 -8.23 -6.26 -22.87
N ILE A 112 -8.93 -5.13 -23.01
CA ILE A 112 -10.26 -4.93 -22.44
C ILE A 112 -11.28 -5.86 -23.10
N ARG A 113 -11.29 -5.96 -24.44
CA ARG A 113 -12.16 -6.93 -25.14
C ARG A 113 -11.93 -8.36 -24.67
N THR A 114 -10.67 -8.72 -24.44
CA THR A 114 -10.30 -10.06 -23.97
C THR A 114 -10.87 -10.32 -22.57
N ILE A 115 -10.75 -9.37 -21.64
CA ILE A 115 -11.32 -9.49 -20.29
C ILE A 115 -12.85 -9.65 -20.37
N ILE A 116 -13.54 -8.81 -21.13
CA ILE A 116 -15.01 -8.86 -21.31
C ILE A 116 -15.44 -10.23 -21.84
N GLN A 117 -14.73 -10.74 -22.85
CA GLN A 117 -15.00 -12.07 -23.44
C GLN A 117 -14.75 -13.20 -22.44
N CYS A 118 -13.69 -13.11 -21.63
CA CYS A 118 -13.39 -14.10 -20.60
C CYS A 118 -14.48 -14.14 -19.53
N LEU A 119 -14.94 -12.98 -19.04
CA LEU A 119 -15.99 -12.89 -18.03
C LEU A 119 -17.33 -13.43 -18.54
N GLY A 120 -17.66 -13.22 -19.82
CA GLY A 120 -18.87 -13.75 -20.44
C GLY A 120 -20.17 -13.00 -20.11
N THR A 121 -20.10 -11.95 -19.29
CA THR A 121 -21.26 -11.16 -18.83
C THR A 121 -21.79 -10.19 -19.87
N GLY A 122 -21.08 -9.95 -20.97
CA GLY A 122 -21.32 -8.77 -21.82
C GLY A 122 -20.85 -7.47 -21.15
N ILE A 123 -21.13 -6.32 -21.77
CA ILE A 123 -20.74 -4.99 -21.26
C ILE A 123 -21.78 -3.92 -21.60
N GLY A 124 -21.97 -2.97 -20.69
CA GLY A 124 -22.85 -1.82 -20.87
C GLY A 124 -24.27 -2.06 -20.35
N PRO A 125 -25.09 -1.00 -20.20
CA PRO A 125 -26.33 -1.05 -19.42
C PRO A 125 -27.40 -2.02 -19.94
N GLU A 126 -27.44 -2.25 -21.26
CA GLU A 126 -28.47 -3.08 -21.92
C GLU A 126 -28.02 -4.54 -22.13
N ASP A 127 -26.71 -4.80 -22.22
CA ASP A 127 -26.15 -6.11 -22.57
C ASP A 127 -25.47 -6.82 -21.38
N PHE A 128 -25.16 -6.10 -20.29
CA PHE A 128 -24.48 -6.65 -19.13
C PHE A 128 -25.42 -7.52 -18.28
N ASP A 129 -25.01 -8.76 -18.05
CA ASP A 129 -25.70 -9.73 -17.22
C ASP A 129 -24.69 -10.49 -16.35
N VAL A 130 -24.65 -10.11 -15.08
CA VAL A 130 -23.75 -10.72 -14.09
C VAL A 130 -24.07 -12.20 -13.83
N ALA A 131 -25.30 -12.68 -14.09
CA ALA A 131 -25.64 -14.09 -13.91
C ALA A 131 -24.94 -15.01 -14.93
N LYS A 132 -24.40 -14.44 -16.02
CA LYS A 132 -23.61 -15.15 -17.03
C LYS A 132 -22.12 -15.13 -16.75
N VAL A 133 -21.69 -14.60 -15.60
CA VAL A 133 -20.27 -14.57 -15.28
C VAL A 133 -19.72 -15.99 -15.23
N ARG A 134 -18.60 -16.22 -15.91
CA ARG A 134 -18.03 -17.56 -16.07
C ARG A 134 -17.21 -18.03 -14.87
N TYR A 135 -16.79 -17.10 -14.02
CA TYR A 135 -15.95 -17.36 -12.86
C TYR A 135 -16.44 -16.52 -11.68
N HIS A 136 -16.85 -17.15 -10.57
CA HIS A 136 -17.25 -16.45 -9.34
C HIS A 136 -16.05 -15.99 -8.51
N LYS A 137 -14.83 -16.36 -8.91
CA LYS A 137 -13.60 -15.81 -8.34
C LYS A 137 -12.71 -15.30 -9.45
N VAL A 138 -12.63 -13.98 -9.56
CA VAL A 138 -11.73 -13.27 -10.45
C VAL A 138 -10.62 -12.67 -9.60
N ILE A 139 -9.39 -13.12 -9.81
CA ILE A 139 -8.23 -12.81 -8.98
C ILE A 139 -7.26 -11.96 -9.80
N ILE A 140 -7.01 -10.74 -9.35
CA ILE A 140 -5.97 -9.85 -9.89
C ILE A 140 -4.64 -10.24 -9.24
N MET A 141 -3.67 -10.65 -10.06
CA MET A 141 -2.34 -11.05 -9.62
C MET A 141 -1.29 -10.18 -10.35
N THR A 142 -0.85 -9.13 -9.67
CA THR A 142 0.12 -8.12 -10.15
C THR A 142 1.37 -8.15 -9.29
N ASP A 143 2.45 -7.57 -9.80
CA ASP A 143 3.68 -7.41 -9.03
C ASP A 143 3.49 -6.41 -7.86
N ALA A 144 4.41 -6.47 -6.89
CA ALA A 144 4.40 -5.63 -5.70
C ALA A 144 5.06 -4.25 -5.94
N ASP A 145 5.47 -3.97 -7.17
CA ASP A 145 6.10 -2.72 -7.58
C ASP A 145 5.07 -1.64 -7.97
N VAL A 146 5.57 -0.48 -8.38
CA VAL A 146 4.76 0.69 -8.74
C VAL A 146 3.94 0.43 -10.02
N ASP A 147 4.50 -0.29 -10.99
CA ASP A 147 3.81 -0.62 -12.24
C ASP A 147 2.66 -1.61 -11.99
N GLY A 148 2.87 -2.62 -11.16
CA GLY A 148 1.83 -3.55 -10.73
C GLY A 148 0.74 -2.86 -9.91
N ALA A 149 1.10 -1.90 -9.05
CA ALA A 149 0.13 -1.05 -8.37
C ALA A 149 -0.72 -0.23 -9.37
N HIS A 150 -0.10 0.31 -10.43
CA HIS A 150 -0.80 1.07 -11.46
C HIS A 150 -1.77 0.20 -12.27
N ILE A 151 -1.34 -0.99 -12.73
CA ILE A 151 -2.22 -1.91 -13.46
C ILE A 151 -3.36 -2.39 -12.57
N ARG A 152 -3.09 -2.68 -11.30
CA ARG A 152 -4.12 -3.05 -10.32
C ARG A 152 -5.17 -1.94 -10.19
N THR A 153 -4.77 -0.69 -10.03
CA THR A 153 -5.70 0.45 -9.95
C THR A 153 -6.52 0.60 -11.23
N LEU A 154 -5.89 0.48 -12.41
CA LEU A 154 -6.60 0.53 -13.70
C LEU A 154 -7.67 -0.56 -13.83
N LEU A 155 -7.36 -1.79 -13.37
CA LEU A 155 -8.33 -2.89 -13.33
C LEU A 155 -9.44 -2.60 -12.33
N LEU A 156 -9.12 -2.14 -11.11
CA LEU A 156 -10.12 -1.79 -10.09
C LEU A 156 -11.10 -0.73 -10.61
N THR A 157 -10.61 0.36 -11.21
CA THR A 157 -11.43 1.38 -11.85
C THR A 157 -12.30 0.79 -12.96
N PHE A 158 -11.74 -0.08 -13.81
CA PHE A 158 -12.51 -0.76 -14.86
C PHE A 158 -13.64 -1.63 -14.30
N PHE A 159 -13.38 -2.43 -13.27
CA PHE A 159 -14.40 -3.24 -12.62
C PHE A 159 -15.44 -2.36 -11.91
N PHE A 160 -15.02 -1.31 -11.22
CA PHE A 160 -15.92 -0.38 -10.53
C PHE A 160 -16.92 0.27 -11.49
N ARG A 161 -16.44 0.76 -12.64
CA ARG A 161 -17.27 1.51 -13.59
C ARG A 161 -18.15 0.62 -14.47
N HIS A 162 -17.67 -0.55 -14.85
CA HIS A 162 -18.35 -1.38 -15.87
C HIS A 162 -18.85 -2.72 -15.35
N PHE A 163 -18.33 -3.21 -14.23
CA PHE A 163 -18.62 -4.53 -13.66
C PHE A 163 -18.93 -4.44 -12.17
N ARG A 164 -19.57 -3.35 -11.73
CA ARG A 164 -19.89 -3.09 -10.31
C ARG A 164 -20.55 -4.28 -9.61
N ALA A 165 -21.50 -4.94 -10.29
CA ALA A 165 -22.19 -6.11 -9.76
C ALA A 165 -21.26 -7.31 -9.47
N VAL A 166 -20.10 -7.42 -10.13
CA VAL A 166 -19.08 -8.44 -9.84
C VAL A 166 -18.43 -8.16 -8.49
N ILE A 167 -18.17 -6.89 -8.17
CA ILE A 167 -17.63 -6.47 -6.87
C ILE A 167 -18.69 -6.66 -5.78
N GLU A 168 -19.93 -6.20 -6.01
CA GLU A 168 -21.03 -6.30 -5.04
C GLU A 168 -21.40 -7.74 -4.69
N ARG A 169 -21.23 -8.69 -5.62
CA ARG A 169 -21.39 -10.13 -5.35
C ARG A 169 -20.16 -10.77 -4.70
N GLY A 170 -19.09 -10.01 -4.47
CA GLY A 170 -17.87 -10.48 -3.84
C GLY A 170 -17.03 -11.40 -4.73
N TYR A 171 -17.09 -11.24 -6.05
CA TYR A 171 -16.38 -12.11 -6.99
C TYR A 171 -14.97 -11.63 -7.32
N LEU A 172 -14.61 -10.38 -6.99
CA LEU A 172 -13.30 -9.80 -7.31
C LEU A 172 -12.33 -9.89 -6.11
N TYR A 173 -11.13 -10.36 -6.37
CA TYR A 173 -10.08 -10.58 -5.37
C TYR A 173 -8.73 -10.05 -5.87
N ILE A 174 -7.84 -9.72 -4.94
CA ILE A 174 -6.44 -9.37 -5.20
C ILE A 174 -5.57 -10.44 -4.53
N ALA A 175 -4.65 -11.04 -5.30
CA ALA A 175 -3.67 -11.97 -4.76
C ALA A 175 -2.66 -11.24 -3.85
N GLN A 176 -2.19 -11.92 -2.81
CA GLN A 176 -1.17 -11.40 -1.89
C GLN A 176 0.06 -12.31 -1.91
N PRO A 177 0.88 -12.26 -2.97
CA PRO A 177 2.10 -13.06 -3.06
C PRO A 177 3.08 -12.67 -1.94
N PRO A 178 3.96 -13.60 -1.49
CA PRO A 178 4.94 -13.31 -0.46
C PRO A 178 6.05 -12.40 -0.98
N LEU A 179 6.44 -11.42 -0.15
CA LEU A 179 7.58 -10.54 -0.43
C LEU A 179 8.92 -11.20 -0.12
N TYR A 180 8.96 -12.11 0.86
CA TYR A 180 10.18 -12.78 1.30
C TYR A 180 10.05 -14.29 1.35
N LYS A 181 11.15 -14.97 1.08
CA LYS A 181 11.40 -16.38 1.41
C LYS A 181 12.57 -16.44 2.37
N ALA A 182 12.33 -16.93 3.58
CA ALA A 182 13.37 -17.24 4.54
C ALA A 182 13.59 -18.76 4.58
N ALA A 183 14.84 -19.19 4.39
CA ALA A 183 15.22 -20.60 4.43
C ALA A 183 16.28 -20.85 5.50
N HIS A 184 16.07 -21.90 6.30
CA HIS A 184 17.02 -22.41 7.28
C HIS A 184 17.18 -23.92 7.09
N LYS A 185 18.31 -24.35 6.53
CA LYS A 185 18.56 -25.77 6.18
C LYS A 185 17.46 -26.33 5.24
N LYS A 186 16.55 -27.16 5.76
CA LYS A 186 15.44 -27.77 4.99
C LYS A 186 14.10 -27.05 5.20
N ASP A 187 14.02 -26.16 6.17
CA ASP A 187 12.80 -25.44 6.49
C ASP A 187 12.75 -24.15 5.68
N GLU A 188 11.69 -23.99 4.88
CA GLU A 188 11.43 -22.79 4.09
C GLU A 188 10.15 -22.14 4.57
N ARG A 189 10.16 -20.81 4.67
CA ARG A 189 8.98 -20.04 5.07
C ARG A 189 8.80 -18.83 4.15
N TYR A 190 7.58 -18.69 3.65
CA TYR A 190 7.15 -17.56 2.85
C TYR A 190 6.49 -16.52 3.73
N LEU A 191 6.90 -15.27 3.59
CA LEU A 191 6.51 -14.16 4.44
C LEU A 191 5.95 -13.05 3.56
N LYS A 192 4.77 -12.55 3.91
CA LYS A 192 4.01 -11.62 3.06
C LYS A 192 4.68 -10.25 2.95
N ASP A 193 5.17 -9.72 4.05
CA ASP A 193 5.63 -8.33 4.16
C ASP A 193 6.78 -8.22 5.18
N GLU A 194 7.27 -7.00 5.35
CA GLU A 194 8.34 -6.70 6.31
C GLU A 194 7.92 -7.02 7.75
N ALA A 195 6.64 -6.79 8.09
CA ALA A 195 6.14 -7.05 9.43
C ALA A 195 6.15 -8.55 9.78
N GLU A 196 5.78 -9.41 8.83
CA GLU A 196 5.92 -10.86 8.99
C GLU A 196 7.39 -11.31 9.06
N LEU A 197 8.28 -10.68 8.30
CA LEU A 197 9.72 -10.97 8.38
C LEU A 197 10.30 -10.58 9.74
N SER A 198 10.01 -9.37 10.22
CA SER A 198 10.38 -8.88 11.55
C SER A 198 9.86 -9.85 12.63
N ALA A 199 8.57 -10.20 12.59
CA ALA A 199 7.99 -11.14 13.54
C ALA A 199 8.66 -12.51 13.51
N PHE A 200 8.92 -13.06 12.31
CA PHE A 200 9.62 -14.33 12.13
C PHE A 200 11.04 -14.29 12.71
N LEU A 201 11.79 -13.21 12.47
CA LEU A 201 13.14 -13.05 12.99
C LEU A 201 13.15 -12.92 14.52
N LEU A 202 12.25 -12.12 15.09
CA LEU A 202 12.12 -12.01 16.55
C LEU A 202 11.69 -13.34 17.19
N ASP A 203 10.88 -14.14 16.51
CA ASP A 203 10.50 -15.46 17.01
C ASP A 203 11.68 -16.43 17.08
N ARG A 204 12.70 -16.25 16.24
CA ARG A 204 13.95 -17.03 16.28
C ARG A 204 14.93 -16.62 17.36
N LEU A 205 14.75 -15.47 18.02
CA LEU A 205 15.60 -15.11 19.15
C LEU A 205 15.55 -16.23 20.19
N SER A 206 16.72 -16.64 20.66
CA SER A 206 16.84 -17.74 21.63
C SER A 206 16.05 -17.41 22.90
N ASP A 207 15.46 -18.44 23.53
CA ASP A 207 14.72 -18.25 24.79
C ASP A 207 15.62 -17.73 25.93
N GLY A 208 16.95 -17.89 25.79
CA GLY A 208 17.96 -17.36 26.70
C GLY A 208 18.39 -15.93 26.39
N ALA A 209 17.83 -15.25 25.38
CA ALA A 209 18.14 -13.86 25.09
C ALA A 209 17.64 -12.95 26.22
N THR A 210 18.54 -12.12 26.76
CA THR A 210 18.19 -11.18 27.84
C THR A 210 18.66 -9.77 27.50
N LEU A 211 17.88 -8.78 27.92
CA LEU A 211 18.22 -7.37 27.76
C LEU A 211 18.11 -6.69 29.11
N THR A 212 19.22 -6.19 29.64
CA THR A 212 19.26 -5.45 30.90
C THR A 212 19.41 -3.97 30.63
N LEU A 213 18.48 -3.18 31.17
CA LEU A 213 18.45 -1.72 31.04
C LEU A 213 19.19 -1.09 32.22
N ALA A 214 20.25 -0.32 31.96
CA ALA A 214 21.05 0.27 33.04
C ALA A 214 20.25 1.28 33.87
N GLY A 215 19.38 2.07 33.24
CA GLY A 215 18.59 3.11 33.91
C GLY A 215 17.63 2.59 35.00
N SER A 216 16.99 1.44 34.76
CA SER A 216 16.02 0.84 35.71
C SER A 216 16.53 -0.42 36.42
N GLY A 217 17.63 -1.00 35.95
CA GLY A 217 18.11 -2.32 36.39
C GLY A 217 17.20 -3.49 35.97
N ARG A 218 16.15 -3.22 35.18
CA ARG A 218 15.19 -4.22 34.72
C ARG A 218 15.81 -5.10 33.64
N THR A 219 15.59 -6.40 33.74
CA THR A 219 15.96 -7.38 32.71
C THR A 219 14.72 -7.88 31.98
N LEU A 220 14.72 -7.76 30.65
CA LEU A 220 13.67 -8.23 29.75
C LEU A 220 14.10 -9.55 29.11
N GLN A 221 13.17 -10.50 29.00
CA GLN A 221 13.41 -11.82 28.39
C GLN A 221 12.16 -12.31 27.65
N GLY A 222 12.33 -13.29 26.76
CA GLY A 222 11.24 -13.95 26.06
C GLY A 222 10.27 -12.97 25.40
N LYS A 223 8.98 -13.03 25.75
CA LYS A 223 7.94 -12.17 25.18
C LYS A 223 8.15 -10.68 25.49
N GLU A 224 8.59 -10.33 26.69
CA GLU A 224 8.80 -8.92 27.07
C GLU A 224 9.91 -8.27 26.23
N LEU A 225 10.98 -9.01 25.96
CA LEU A 225 12.05 -8.57 25.07
C LEU A 225 11.53 -8.36 23.65
N LYS A 226 10.82 -9.35 23.08
CA LYS A 226 10.26 -9.25 21.72
C LYS A 226 9.30 -8.07 21.59
N ASP A 227 8.43 -7.85 22.58
CA ASP A 227 7.49 -6.73 22.58
C ASP A 227 8.19 -5.38 22.75
N ALA A 228 9.29 -5.30 23.52
CA ALA A 228 10.10 -4.10 23.64
C ALA A 228 10.79 -3.75 22.31
N ILE A 229 11.43 -4.72 21.65
CA ILE A 229 12.07 -4.51 20.34
C ILE A 229 11.05 -4.02 19.30
N ARG A 230 9.85 -4.62 19.23
CA ARG A 230 8.76 -4.16 18.34
C ARG A 230 8.28 -2.74 18.64
N ARG A 231 8.33 -2.30 19.90
CA ARG A 231 7.98 -0.92 20.27
C ARG A 231 9.08 0.04 19.85
N ILE A 232 10.35 -0.33 20.06
CA ILE A 232 11.50 0.45 19.62
C ILE A 232 11.49 0.62 18.10
N GLU A 233 11.31 -0.46 17.34
CA GLU A 233 11.24 -0.38 15.87
C GLU A 233 10.19 0.60 15.38
N ARG A 234 8.95 0.49 15.89
CA ARG A 234 7.87 1.42 15.56
C ARG A 234 8.21 2.86 15.95
N SER A 235 8.87 3.06 17.09
CA SER A 235 9.34 4.38 17.51
C SER A 235 10.38 4.93 16.53
N LEU A 236 11.35 4.11 16.11
CA LEU A 236 12.38 4.52 15.14
C LEU A 236 11.76 4.86 13.77
N GLU A 237 10.76 4.10 13.32
CA GLU A 237 10.03 4.38 12.07
C GLU A 237 9.29 5.73 12.12
N HIS A 238 8.59 6.03 13.23
CA HIS A 238 7.90 7.32 13.38
C HIS A 238 8.89 8.49 13.48
N LEU A 239 10.02 8.30 14.17
CA LEU A 239 11.09 9.30 14.23
C LEU A 239 11.69 9.56 12.85
N GLU A 240 11.94 8.52 12.05
CA GLU A 240 12.44 8.63 10.68
C GLU A 240 11.47 9.43 9.78
N ARG A 241 10.16 9.18 9.87
CA ARG A 241 9.16 9.94 9.12
C ARG A 241 9.13 11.43 9.51
N LEU A 242 9.29 11.74 10.79
CA LEU A 242 9.36 13.13 11.25
C LEU A 242 10.65 13.81 10.81
N ASP A 243 11.78 13.09 10.85
CA ASP A 243 13.08 13.58 10.37
C ASP A 243 13.04 13.95 8.88
N GLN A 244 12.45 13.08 8.06
CA GLN A 244 12.24 13.33 6.63
C GLN A 244 11.32 14.53 6.35
N ARG A 245 10.41 14.84 7.29
CA ARG A 245 9.54 16.03 7.23
C ARG A 245 10.20 17.30 7.78
N GLY A 246 11.43 17.21 8.26
CA GLY A 246 12.22 18.35 8.73
C GLY A 246 12.22 18.55 10.24
N TRP A 247 11.72 17.60 11.03
CA TRP A 247 11.86 17.58 12.49
C TRP A 247 12.92 16.57 12.93
N PRO A 248 14.15 17.01 13.24
CA PRO A 248 15.25 16.14 13.62
C PRO A 248 14.90 15.23 14.80
N LYS A 249 15.30 13.96 14.70
CA LYS A 249 14.96 12.92 15.69
C LYS A 249 15.31 13.32 17.12
N ASP A 250 16.48 13.91 17.34
CA ASP A 250 16.95 14.25 18.68
C ASP A 250 16.09 15.35 19.33
N LEU A 251 15.66 16.35 18.54
CA LEU A 251 14.77 17.41 18.98
C LEU A 251 13.37 16.88 19.30
N VAL A 252 12.86 15.96 18.47
CA VAL A 252 11.58 15.28 18.72
C VAL A 252 11.66 14.46 20.01
N MET A 253 12.75 13.71 20.21
CA MET A 253 12.98 12.92 21.43
C MET A 253 13.07 13.80 22.68
N ALA A 254 13.74 14.95 22.60
CA ALA A 254 13.81 15.89 23.71
C ALA A 254 12.42 16.41 24.10
N LEU A 255 11.57 16.77 23.12
CA LEU A 255 10.19 17.18 23.38
C LEU A 255 9.33 16.03 23.95
N LEU A 256 9.55 14.79 23.48
CA LEU A 256 8.85 13.60 23.99
C LEU A 256 9.14 13.32 25.46
N ARG A 257 10.39 13.54 25.93
CA ARG A 257 10.78 13.38 27.34
C ARG A 257 10.02 14.30 28.28
N LEU A 258 9.67 15.51 27.83
CA LEU A 258 8.80 16.43 28.56
C LEU A 258 7.34 16.00 28.60
N GLY A 259 6.93 15.05 27.74
CA GLY A 259 5.56 14.54 27.69
C GLY A 259 4.56 15.58 27.21
N VAL A 260 4.97 16.50 26.33
CA VAL A 260 4.08 17.51 25.73
C VAL A 260 3.13 16.80 24.77
N ALA A 261 1.85 16.71 25.13
CA ALA A 261 0.82 16.00 24.38
C ALA A 261 -0.29 16.93 23.85
N HIS A 262 -0.53 18.04 24.54
CA HIS A 262 -1.66 18.93 24.24
C HIS A 262 -1.23 20.39 24.22
N ARG A 263 -2.07 21.21 23.59
CA ARG A 263 -1.83 22.63 23.37
C ARG A 263 -1.71 23.43 24.66
N GLU A 264 -2.38 23.00 25.73
CA GLU A 264 -2.33 23.62 27.05
C GLU A 264 -0.91 23.62 27.62
N GLN A 265 -0.13 22.56 27.34
CA GLN A 265 1.27 22.47 27.77
C GLN A 265 2.16 23.42 26.96
N LEU A 266 1.87 23.62 25.66
CA LEU A 266 2.55 24.61 24.83
C LEU A 266 2.24 26.06 25.25
N ALA A 267 1.16 26.30 26.00
CA ALA A 267 0.84 27.63 26.53
C ALA A 267 1.59 27.95 27.84
N ASP A 268 2.24 26.96 28.47
CA ASP A 268 3.02 27.15 29.69
C ASP A 268 4.41 27.71 29.36
N ALA A 269 4.59 29.02 29.60
CA ALA A 269 5.84 29.71 29.35
C ALA A 269 7.01 29.18 30.17
N ALA A 270 6.78 28.70 31.39
CA ALA A 270 7.85 28.17 32.24
C ALA A 270 8.33 26.81 31.71
N LEU A 271 7.40 25.96 31.27
CA LEU A 271 7.73 24.68 30.64
C LEU A 271 8.53 24.88 29.35
N MET A 272 8.06 25.78 28.47
CA MET A 272 8.65 25.99 27.15
C MET A 272 10.00 26.71 27.22
N GLU A 273 10.18 27.65 28.16
CA GLU A 273 11.49 28.28 28.37
C GLU A 273 12.48 27.28 29.00
N GLY A 274 12.03 26.47 29.96
CA GLY A 274 12.86 25.38 30.50
C GLY A 274 13.32 24.40 29.43
N PHE A 275 12.43 24.06 28.48
CA PHE A 275 12.79 23.23 27.33
C PHE A 275 13.84 23.91 26.44
N ALA A 276 13.68 25.20 26.14
CA ALA A 276 14.66 25.94 25.34
C ALA A 276 16.04 26.03 26.04
N GLU A 277 16.07 26.18 27.37
CA GLU A 277 17.28 26.10 28.18
C GLU A 277 17.96 24.73 28.11
N GLU A 278 17.19 23.64 28.24
CA GLU A 278 17.69 22.26 28.12
C GLU A 278 18.32 22.01 26.75
N LEU A 279 17.65 22.43 25.66
CA LEU A 279 18.19 22.27 24.31
C LEU A 279 19.48 23.07 24.08
N ARG A 280 19.61 24.26 24.69
CA ARG A 280 20.85 25.03 24.66
C ARG A 280 21.96 24.32 25.44
N ALA A 281 21.64 23.72 26.59
CA ALA A 281 22.60 23.02 27.44
C ALA A 281 23.13 21.72 26.78
N GLU A 282 22.30 21.02 26.02
CA GLU A 282 22.69 19.83 25.23
C GLU A 282 23.34 20.19 23.88
N GLU A 283 23.64 21.47 23.63
CA GLU A 283 24.28 21.97 22.41
C GLU A 283 23.50 21.66 21.11
N PHE A 284 22.17 21.50 21.18
CA PHE A 284 21.31 21.32 20.02
C PHE A 284 21.18 22.58 19.15
N GLY A 285 21.79 23.71 19.51
CA GLY A 285 21.75 24.95 18.75
C GLY A 285 21.20 26.12 19.55
N ASP A 286 20.98 27.24 18.87
CA ASP A 286 20.38 28.43 19.50
C ASP A 286 18.87 28.24 19.57
N ALA A 287 18.39 27.82 20.74
CA ALA A 287 16.98 27.58 21.03
C ALA A 287 16.37 28.76 21.78
N ALA A 288 15.19 29.21 21.32
CA ALA A 288 14.43 30.28 21.94
C ALA A 288 12.92 30.01 21.84
N THR A 289 12.18 30.43 22.85
CA THR A 289 10.72 30.44 22.82
C THR A 289 10.20 31.53 21.88
N ALA A 290 9.12 31.25 21.16
CA ALA A 290 8.45 32.21 20.28
C ALA A 290 6.92 31.99 20.34
N PRO A 291 6.10 33.04 20.13
CA PRO A 291 4.67 32.87 20.01
C PRO A 291 4.31 32.12 18.73
N ASP A 292 3.37 31.19 18.83
CA ASP A 292 2.75 30.54 17.68
C ASP A 292 1.58 31.42 17.19
N GLU A 293 1.82 32.23 16.15
CA GLU A 293 0.82 33.18 15.63
C GLU A 293 -0.36 32.49 14.93
N GLU A 294 -0.15 31.30 14.37
CA GLU A 294 -1.15 30.60 13.57
C GLU A 294 -2.10 29.79 14.44
N HIS A 295 -1.56 29.11 15.45
CA HIS A 295 -2.31 28.18 16.27
C HIS A 295 -2.51 28.68 17.68
N GLY A 296 -1.75 29.67 18.15
CA GLY A 296 -1.82 30.26 19.49
C GLY A 296 -1.20 29.38 20.57
N GLY A 297 -0.32 29.95 21.38
CA GLY A 297 0.52 29.24 22.34
C GLY A 297 1.98 29.63 22.12
N LEU A 298 2.91 28.83 22.62
CA LEU A 298 4.34 28.99 22.35
C LEU A 298 4.86 27.80 21.53
N LEU A 299 5.95 28.05 20.83
CA LEU A 299 6.80 27.06 20.20
C LEU A 299 8.26 27.31 20.62
N VAL A 300 9.10 26.28 20.55
CA VAL A 300 10.55 26.44 20.66
C VAL A 300 11.15 26.39 19.26
N ARG A 301 11.83 27.46 18.87
CA ARG A 301 12.59 27.52 17.62
C ARG A 301 14.04 27.22 17.91
N VAL A 302 14.57 26.18 17.28
CA VAL A 302 15.99 25.80 17.35
C VAL A 302 16.65 26.17 16.05
N SER A 303 17.72 26.96 16.10
CA SER A 303 18.46 27.37 14.92
C SER A 303 19.91 26.91 14.95
N HIS A 304 20.38 26.37 13.82
CA HIS A 304 21.78 26.04 13.61
C HIS A 304 22.39 26.93 12.53
N ASN A 305 23.59 27.41 12.81
CA ASN A 305 24.42 28.06 11.82
C ASN A 305 25.58 27.13 11.44
N LYS A 306 25.34 26.23 10.47
CA LYS A 306 26.40 25.37 9.90
C LYS A 306 26.69 25.82 8.46
N ASN A 307 27.94 26.18 8.20
CA ASN A 307 28.45 26.54 6.87
C ASN A 307 27.67 27.67 6.14
N GLY A 308 27.18 28.67 6.89
CA GLY A 308 26.47 29.83 6.32
C GLY A 308 25.05 29.56 5.84
N ARG A 309 24.50 28.36 6.07
CA ARG A 309 23.07 28.07 5.90
C ARG A 309 22.38 28.07 7.25
N HIS A 310 21.51 29.04 7.46
CA HIS A 310 20.57 29.03 8.58
C HIS A 310 19.53 27.94 8.34
N ARG A 311 19.50 26.94 9.22
CA ARG A 311 18.37 26.01 9.34
C ARG A 311 17.70 26.27 10.68
N SER A 312 16.40 26.47 10.66
CA SER A 312 15.56 26.59 11.86
C SER A 312 14.52 25.48 11.86
N VAL A 313 14.30 24.90 13.03
CA VAL A 313 13.26 23.90 13.29
C VAL A 313 12.34 24.46 14.36
N GLU A 314 11.03 24.27 14.18
CA GLU A 314 10.01 24.73 15.12
C GLU A 314 9.34 23.52 15.79
N LEU A 315 9.43 23.50 17.11
CA LEU A 315 8.86 22.48 17.99
C LEU A 315 7.63 23.09 18.67
N GLY A 316 6.47 22.86 18.08
CA GLY A 316 5.21 23.51 18.50
C GLY A 316 3.98 22.69 18.11
N TYR A 317 2.85 23.38 17.93
CA TYR A 317 1.56 22.74 17.69
C TYR A 317 1.55 21.82 16.45
N ASP A 318 2.25 22.24 15.39
CA ASP A 318 2.37 21.49 14.15
C ASP A 318 3.02 20.12 14.30
N LEU A 319 4.03 20.00 15.16
CA LEU A 319 4.67 18.74 15.46
C LEU A 319 3.74 17.85 16.28
N ILE A 320 3.17 18.38 17.37
CA ILE A 320 2.41 17.56 18.32
C ILE A 320 1.08 17.03 17.75
N ARG A 321 0.51 17.72 16.74
CA ARG A 321 -0.71 17.27 16.06
C ARG A 321 -0.47 16.18 15.01
N THR A 322 0.79 15.88 14.68
CA THR A 322 1.08 14.82 13.71
C THR A 322 0.67 13.45 14.25
N TYR A 323 0.28 12.56 13.34
CA TYR A 323 -0.01 11.18 13.68
C TYR A 323 1.23 10.51 14.29
N GLU A 324 2.40 10.71 13.68
CA GLU A 324 3.69 10.15 14.11
C GLU A 324 4.02 10.56 15.55
N TYR A 325 3.94 11.84 15.89
CA TYR A 325 4.24 12.31 17.24
C TYR A 325 3.24 11.75 18.28
N THR A 326 1.96 11.68 17.92
CA THR A 326 0.94 11.08 18.78
C THR A 326 1.22 9.61 19.05
N GLN A 327 1.61 8.84 18.03
CA GLN A 327 2.03 7.44 18.21
C GLN A 327 3.30 7.32 19.06
N LEU A 328 4.28 8.21 18.85
CA LEU A 328 5.52 8.26 19.62
C LEU A 328 5.26 8.50 21.10
N LEU A 329 4.39 9.45 21.46
CA LEU A 329 4.02 9.70 22.85
C LEU A 329 3.45 8.47 23.53
N ASP A 330 2.60 7.70 22.83
CA ASP A 330 2.01 6.49 23.40
C ASP A 330 3.05 5.37 23.57
N LEU A 331 3.90 5.17 22.56
CA LEU A 331 5.01 4.22 22.64
C LEU A 331 6.01 4.58 23.74
N HIS A 332 6.34 5.87 23.87
CA HIS A 332 7.33 6.39 24.80
C HIS A 332 6.95 6.15 26.27
N LYS A 333 5.66 6.13 26.62
CA LYS A 333 5.19 5.73 27.97
C LYS A 333 5.73 4.36 28.41
N HIS A 334 5.92 3.45 27.45
CA HIS A 334 6.42 2.10 27.68
C HIS A 334 7.92 1.95 27.42
N LEU A 335 8.57 2.97 26.88
CA LEU A 335 9.98 2.99 26.52
C LEU A 335 10.81 3.94 27.38
N LYS A 336 10.25 4.56 28.43
CA LYS A 336 10.98 5.48 29.33
C LYS A 336 12.28 4.87 29.89
N ASP A 337 12.26 3.58 30.23
CA ASP A 337 13.45 2.87 30.72
C ASP A 337 14.58 2.80 29.68
N PHE A 338 14.28 3.09 28.40
CA PHE A 338 15.22 3.12 27.28
C PHE A 338 15.77 4.53 26.99
N ASP A 339 15.37 5.56 27.72
CA ASP A 339 15.95 6.90 27.57
C ASP A 339 17.36 7.00 28.16
N VAL A 340 17.72 6.05 29.03
CA VAL A 340 18.98 6.03 29.77
C VAL A 340 19.81 4.84 29.30
N PRO A 341 20.69 5.04 28.29
CA PRO A 341 21.72 4.05 27.98
C PRO A 341 22.73 3.90 29.14
N PRO A 342 23.53 2.83 29.17
CA PRO A 342 23.64 1.79 28.14
C PRO A 342 22.61 0.64 28.27
N PHE A 343 22.43 -0.10 27.17
CA PHE A 343 21.63 -1.33 27.09
C PHE A 343 22.55 -2.54 26.99
N HIS A 344 22.38 -3.51 27.88
CA HIS A 344 23.17 -4.73 27.87
C HIS A 344 22.38 -5.90 27.29
N LEU A 345 22.70 -6.30 26.07
CA LEU A 345 22.08 -7.44 25.40
C LEU A 345 22.96 -8.68 25.60
N GLU A 346 22.37 -9.75 26.08
CA GLU A 346 23.03 -11.06 26.19
C GLU A 346 22.36 -12.05 25.24
N LEU A 347 23.13 -12.52 24.26
CA LEU A 347 22.72 -13.53 23.28
C LEU A 347 23.70 -14.70 23.35
N GLU A 348 23.19 -15.91 23.61
CA GLU A 348 24.02 -17.14 23.62
C GLU A 348 25.27 -17.04 24.52
N SER A 349 25.16 -16.36 25.67
CA SER A 349 26.25 -16.09 26.63
C SER A 349 27.29 -15.05 26.18
N VAL A 350 27.04 -14.34 25.08
CA VAL A 350 27.81 -13.15 24.67
C VAL A 350 27.06 -11.91 25.14
N LYS A 351 27.70 -11.13 26.00
CA LYS A 351 27.16 -9.86 26.50
C LYS A 351 27.76 -8.69 25.72
N GLU A 352 26.89 -7.91 25.09
CA GLU A 352 27.24 -6.70 24.33
C GLU A 352 26.53 -5.49 24.95
N THR A 353 27.12 -4.31 24.78
CA THR A 353 26.64 -3.06 25.37
C THR A 353 26.40 -2.05 24.26
N PHE A 354 25.24 -1.39 24.28
CA PHE A 354 24.79 -0.44 23.25
C PHE A 354 24.43 0.90 23.88
N GLU A 355 24.81 1.99 23.23
CA GLU A 355 24.46 3.36 23.66
C GLU A 355 23.19 3.88 22.96
N SER A 356 22.75 3.20 21.90
CA SER A 356 21.59 3.59 21.11
C SER A 356 20.61 2.44 20.90
N MET A 357 19.32 2.78 20.98
CA MET A 357 18.22 1.87 20.62
C MET A 357 18.35 1.34 19.18
N HIS A 358 18.88 2.16 18.26
CA HIS A 358 19.07 1.76 16.86
C HIS A 358 20.12 0.64 16.72
N GLU A 359 21.25 0.76 17.42
CA GLU A 359 22.31 -0.25 17.40
C GLU A 359 21.84 -1.54 18.06
N LEU A 360 21.12 -1.43 19.18
CA LEU A 360 20.50 -2.56 19.87
C LEU A 360 19.59 -3.36 18.93
N VAL A 361 18.65 -2.69 18.27
CA VAL A 361 17.71 -3.34 17.33
C VAL A 361 18.46 -3.96 16.16
N SER A 362 19.41 -3.24 15.58
CA SER A 362 20.23 -3.72 14.47
C SER A 362 20.95 -5.02 14.83
N ARG A 363 21.59 -5.06 16.01
CA ARG A 363 22.29 -6.25 16.50
C ARG A 363 21.35 -7.44 16.71
N VAL A 364 20.17 -7.20 17.28
CA VAL A 364 19.13 -8.23 17.51
C VAL A 364 18.76 -8.88 16.17
N TYR A 365 18.50 -8.09 15.13
CA TYR A 365 18.16 -8.63 13.82
C TYR A 365 19.33 -9.29 13.10
N GLU A 366 20.54 -8.77 13.24
CA GLU A 366 21.74 -9.44 12.70
C GLU A 366 21.91 -10.84 13.30
N SER A 367 21.75 -10.98 14.62
CA SER A 367 21.76 -12.29 15.27
C SER A 367 20.64 -13.18 14.76
N ALA A 368 19.41 -12.67 14.69
CA ALA A 368 18.25 -13.42 14.22
C ALA A 368 18.35 -13.82 12.74
N ARG A 369 19.13 -13.10 11.93
CA ARG A 369 19.42 -13.42 10.51
C ARG A 369 20.53 -14.45 10.35
N HIS A 370 21.36 -14.67 11.37
CA HIS A 370 22.46 -15.62 11.29
C HIS A 370 21.97 -17.03 10.90
N GLY A 371 22.61 -17.62 9.89
CA GLY A 371 22.26 -18.93 9.33
C GLY A 371 21.02 -18.96 8.42
N LEU A 372 20.35 -17.83 8.18
CA LEU A 372 19.23 -17.74 7.23
C LEU A 372 19.70 -17.31 5.85
N SER A 373 19.08 -17.92 4.83
CA SER A 373 19.04 -17.35 3.49
C SER A 373 17.71 -16.62 3.34
N ILE A 374 17.75 -15.30 3.19
CA ILE A 374 16.56 -14.48 2.95
C ILE A 374 16.59 -13.99 1.51
N GLN A 375 15.61 -14.41 0.72
CA GLN A 375 15.39 -13.95 -0.64
C GLN A 375 14.18 -13.01 -0.64
N ARG A 376 14.34 -11.82 -1.22
CA ARG A 376 13.24 -10.89 -1.50
C ARG A 376 12.78 -11.09 -2.94
N TYR A 377 11.47 -11.26 -3.14
CA TYR A 377 10.88 -11.30 -4.47
C TYR A 377 10.56 -9.88 -4.93
N LYS A 378 11.04 -9.48 -6.10
CA LYS A 378 10.70 -8.17 -6.70
C LYS A 378 9.49 -8.25 -7.62
N GLY A 379 9.25 -9.42 -8.22
CA GLY A 379 8.11 -9.66 -9.08
C GLY A 379 7.75 -11.15 -9.13
N LEU A 380 6.53 -11.44 -9.58
CA LEU A 380 5.96 -12.78 -9.72
C LEU A 380 6.77 -13.66 -10.69
N GLY A 381 7.43 -13.04 -11.67
CA GLY A 381 8.29 -13.73 -12.64
C GLY A 381 9.56 -14.35 -12.04
N GLU A 382 9.96 -13.97 -10.83
CA GLU A 382 11.11 -14.55 -10.13
C GLU A 382 10.77 -15.90 -9.47
N MET A 383 9.48 -16.19 -9.29
CA MET A 383 9.00 -17.47 -8.76
C MET A 383 8.88 -18.49 -9.89
N ASN A 384 9.37 -19.70 -9.63
CA ASN A 384 9.07 -20.84 -10.50
C ASN A 384 7.60 -21.28 -10.35
N ALA A 385 7.13 -22.15 -11.24
CA ALA A 385 5.73 -22.59 -11.25
C ALA A 385 5.28 -23.27 -9.94
N GLU A 386 6.16 -24.06 -9.30
CA GLU A 386 5.86 -24.75 -8.04
C GLU A 386 5.76 -23.77 -6.87
N GLN A 387 6.66 -22.79 -6.81
CA GLN A 387 6.66 -21.73 -5.81
C GLN A 387 5.41 -20.85 -5.95
N LEU A 388 5.08 -20.44 -7.17
CA LEU A 388 3.90 -19.62 -7.44
C LEU A 388 2.60 -20.38 -7.06
N TRP A 389 2.55 -21.68 -7.36
CA TRP A 389 1.47 -22.55 -6.90
C TRP A 389 1.39 -22.58 -5.37
N ALA A 390 2.49 -22.97 -4.70
CA ALA A 390 2.52 -23.18 -3.25
C ALA A 390 2.21 -21.92 -2.44
N THR A 391 2.49 -20.74 -3.00
CA THR A 391 2.37 -19.46 -2.27
C THR A 391 1.12 -18.67 -2.62
N THR A 392 0.75 -18.65 -3.90
CA THR A 392 -0.18 -17.63 -4.43
C THR A 392 -1.42 -18.24 -5.08
N MET A 393 -1.33 -19.48 -5.61
CA MET A 393 -2.43 -20.08 -6.36
C MET A 393 -3.14 -21.24 -5.63
N ASN A 394 -2.45 -21.96 -4.75
CA ASN A 394 -3.00 -23.09 -4.01
C ASN A 394 -4.10 -22.62 -3.03
N PRO A 395 -5.36 -23.10 -3.14
CA PRO A 395 -6.45 -22.72 -2.25
C PRO A 395 -6.19 -22.91 -0.76
N GLU A 396 -5.33 -23.85 -0.36
CA GLU A 396 -5.05 -24.16 1.05
C GLU A 396 -4.06 -23.19 1.70
N SER A 397 -3.17 -22.58 0.93
CA SER A 397 -2.07 -21.75 1.44
C SER A 397 -2.11 -20.30 0.99
N ARG A 398 -2.81 -20.00 -0.11
CA ARG A 398 -2.86 -18.65 -0.69
C ARG A 398 -3.57 -17.67 0.22
N ARG A 399 -3.23 -16.39 0.04
CA ARG A 399 -3.90 -15.27 0.69
C ARG A 399 -4.52 -14.38 -0.39
N LEU A 400 -5.82 -14.17 -0.28
CA LEU A 400 -6.59 -13.31 -1.18
C LEU A 400 -7.26 -12.20 -0.37
N LEU A 401 -7.22 -10.99 -0.91
CA LEU A 401 -7.99 -9.86 -0.41
C LEU A 401 -9.25 -9.73 -1.28
N GLN A 402 -10.44 -9.86 -0.69
CA GLN A 402 -11.68 -9.60 -1.42
C GLN A 402 -11.89 -8.10 -1.56
N VAL A 403 -12.17 -7.64 -2.78
CA VAL A 403 -12.40 -6.22 -3.06
C VAL A 403 -13.82 -5.85 -2.66
N ARG A 404 -13.98 -4.80 -1.85
CA ARG A 404 -15.28 -4.22 -1.52
C ARG A 404 -15.57 -2.99 -2.37
N ILE A 405 -16.82 -2.54 -2.35
CA ILE A 405 -17.24 -1.40 -3.17
C ILE A 405 -16.59 -0.10 -2.71
N GLU A 406 -16.33 0.03 -1.40
CA GLU A 406 -15.62 1.16 -0.80
C GLU A 406 -14.18 1.20 -1.30
N ASP A 407 -13.47 0.07 -1.25
CA ASP A 407 -12.07 -0.04 -1.70
C ASP A 407 -11.95 0.31 -3.20
N ALA A 408 -12.95 -0.08 -4.00
CA ALA A 408 -13.00 0.24 -5.43
C ALA A 408 -13.35 1.71 -5.71
N ALA A 409 -14.19 2.33 -4.88
CA ALA A 409 -14.51 3.75 -4.96
C ALA A 409 -13.32 4.63 -4.56
N GLU A 410 -12.61 4.30 -3.48
CA GLU A 410 -11.38 4.98 -3.07
C GLU A 410 -10.31 4.92 -4.17
N ALA A 411 -10.15 3.76 -4.81
CA ALA A 411 -9.25 3.60 -5.95
C ALA A 411 -9.66 4.49 -7.14
N ASP A 412 -10.95 4.62 -7.43
CA ASP A 412 -11.49 5.50 -8.49
C ASP A 412 -11.27 6.98 -8.17
N GLU A 413 -11.46 7.40 -6.92
CA GLU A 413 -11.21 8.77 -6.47
C GLU A 413 -9.73 9.13 -6.55
N LEU A 414 -8.85 8.29 -5.99
CA LEU A 414 -7.40 8.45 -6.08
C LEU A 414 -6.95 8.54 -7.53
N PHE A 415 -7.49 7.67 -8.38
CA PHE A 415 -7.17 7.67 -9.81
C PHE A 415 -7.70 8.92 -10.53
N THR A 416 -8.90 9.40 -10.18
CA THR A 416 -9.45 10.65 -10.70
C THR A 416 -8.60 11.85 -10.33
N VAL A 417 -8.12 11.93 -9.08
CA VAL A 417 -7.24 13.01 -8.61
C VAL A 417 -5.87 12.94 -9.29
N LEU A 418 -5.23 11.77 -9.30
CA LEU A 418 -3.88 11.60 -9.81
C LEU A 418 -3.83 11.66 -11.34
N MET A 419 -4.82 11.10 -12.03
CA MET A 419 -4.81 10.95 -13.48
C MET A 419 -5.82 11.85 -14.19
N GLY A 420 -6.62 12.66 -13.50
CA GLY A 420 -7.58 13.61 -14.09
C GLY A 420 -6.96 14.77 -14.85
N ASP A 421 -7.78 15.66 -15.39
CA ASP A 421 -7.28 16.85 -16.13
C ASP A 421 -7.05 18.06 -15.22
N ALA A 422 -7.54 17.99 -13.98
CA ALA A 422 -7.39 19.06 -12.99
C ALA A 422 -5.98 19.04 -12.39
N VAL A 423 -5.19 20.06 -12.71
CA VAL A 423 -3.80 20.20 -12.26
C VAL A 423 -3.70 20.46 -10.75
N GLU A 424 -4.57 21.31 -10.19
CA GLU A 424 -4.45 21.71 -8.78
C GLU A 424 -4.83 20.64 -7.76
N PRO A 425 -5.88 19.82 -7.94
CA PRO A 425 -6.11 18.67 -7.07
C PRO A 425 -4.94 17.68 -7.10
N ARG A 426 -4.36 17.43 -8.29
CA ARG A 426 -3.16 16.60 -8.43
C ARG A 426 -1.97 17.22 -7.70
N ARG A 427 -1.73 18.51 -7.89
CA ARG A 427 -0.61 19.23 -7.27
C ARG A 427 -0.72 19.23 -5.75
N ALA A 428 -1.90 19.56 -5.22
CA ALA A 428 -2.15 19.52 -3.78
C ALA A 428 -2.02 18.10 -3.20
N PHE A 429 -2.46 17.07 -3.94
CA PHE A 429 -2.26 15.69 -3.54
C PHE A 429 -0.78 15.30 -3.55
N ILE A 430 -0.02 15.67 -4.59
CA ILE A 430 1.42 15.43 -4.65
C ILE A 430 2.13 16.19 -3.53
N GLU A 431 1.85 17.48 -3.33
CA GLU A 431 2.49 18.28 -2.27
C GLU A 431 2.18 17.74 -0.86
N LYS A 432 0.94 17.28 -0.62
CA LYS A 432 0.54 16.69 0.66
C LYS A 432 1.17 15.32 0.92
N ASN A 433 1.34 14.49 -0.12
CA ASN A 433 1.84 13.12 0.01
C ASN A 433 3.33 12.96 -0.38
N ALA A 434 3.97 13.99 -0.96
CA ALA A 434 5.38 13.95 -1.40
C ALA A 434 6.35 13.75 -0.23
N LEU A 435 5.96 14.17 0.96
CA LEU A 435 6.70 13.93 2.20
C LEU A 435 6.66 12.46 2.64
N GLU A 436 5.71 11.66 2.14
CA GLU A 436 5.60 10.22 2.44
C GLU A 436 6.29 9.34 1.39
N VAL A 437 6.65 9.90 0.22
CA VAL A 437 7.21 9.17 -0.93
C VAL A 437 8.62 9.68 -1.24
N VAL A 438 9.58 9.39 -0.37
CA VAL A 438 11.01 9.67 -0.63
C VAL A 438 11.84 8.39 -0.85
N ASN A 439 11.24 7.20 -0.75
CA ASN A 439 11.88 5.97 -1.25
C ASN A 439 11.39 5.61 -2.66
N LEU A 440 11.65 6.51 -3.61
CA LEU A 440 11.63 6.25 -5.04
C LEU A 440 13.00 6.64 -5.62
N ASP A 441 13.95 5.73 -5.52
CA ASP A 441 15.22 5.62 -6.27
C ASP A 441 15.92 4.34 -5.73
N VAL A 442 16.30 3.27 -6.44
CA VAL A 442 16.57 2.95 -7.86
C VAL A 442 16.17 1.49 -8.13
#